data_AF-A0A3F3Q826-F1
#
_entry.id   AF-A0A3F3Q826-F1
#
_cell.length_a   1.000
_cell.length_b   1.000
_cell.length_c   1.000
_cell.angle_alpha   90.00
_cell.angle_beta   90.00
_cell.angle_gamma   90.00
#
_symmetry.space_group_name_H-M   'P 1'
#
loop_
_entity.id
_entity.type
_entity.pdbx_description
1 polymer ?
#
loop_
_entity_poly.entity_id
_entity_poly.type
_entity_poly.pdbx_seq_one_letter_code
_entity_poly.pdbx_strand_id
1 'polypeptide(L)' 'MVSDCTTFYFVRSGDTCVSIASSQGVTVGELEQWNPKVGSGCTGLWLNDYICVGV' A
#
# COMPACT_ATOMS: atom_id res chain seq x y z
N MET A 1 -1.73 -7.26 6.81
CA MET A 1 -0.65 -7.39 5.81
C MET A 1 -0.55 -8.86 5.48
N VAL A 2 -0.44 -9.18 4.20
CA VAL A 2 -0.22 -10.56 3.74
C VAL A 2 1.18 -11.06 4.14
N SER A 3 1.30 -12.36 4.38
CA SER A 3 2.56 -13.00 4.78
C SER A 3 3.59 -13.11 3.65
N ASP A 4 3.13 -13.07 2.40
CA ASP A 4 3.99 -13.24 1.22
C ASP A 4 4.62 -11.93 0.73
N CYS A 5 4.50 -10.84 1.49
CA CYS A 5 5.03 -9.55 1.09
C CYS A 5 6.56 -9.56 0.95
N THR A 6 7.06 -9.34 -0.27
CA THR A 6 8.49 -9.23 -0.56
C THR A 6 8.98 -7.79 -0.61
N THR A 7 8.09 -6.83 -0.90
CA THR A 7 8.44 -5.42 -1.07
C THR A 7 7.62 -4.50 -0.17
N PHE A 8 8.30 -3.63 0.55
CA PHE A 8 7.70 -2.68 1.48
C PHE A 8 7.92 -1.24 1.03
N TYR A 9 6.89 -0.42 1.18
CA TYR A 9 6.93 1.02 0.92
C TYR A 9 6.65 1.80 2.19
N PHE A 10 7.46 2.82 2.46
CA PHE A 10 7.26 3.72 3.60
C PHE A 10 6.38 4.90 3.19
N VAL A 11 5.20 5.00 3.80
CA VAL A 11 4.20 6.03 3.50
C VAL A 11 4.70 7.40 3.98
N ARG A 12 4.80 8.35 3.04
CA ARG A 12 5.17 9.73 3.30
C ARG A 12 3.95 10.65 3.23
N SER A 13 4.13 11.87 3.74
CA SER A 13 3.07 12.88 3.69
C SER A 13 2.75 13.23 2.24
N GLY A 14 1.48 13.11 1.87
CA GLY A 14 1.00 13.35 0.51
C GLY A 14 0.92 12.10 -0.36
N ASP A 15 1.37 10.94 0.13
CA ASP A 15 1.15 9.69 -0.58
C ASP A 15 -0.31 9.26 -0.53
N THR A 16 -0.75 8.69 -1.63
CA THR A 16 -2.04 8.05 -1.80
C THR A 16 -1.81 6.65 -2.34
N CYS A 17 -2.74 5.73 -2.16
CA CYS A 17 -2.59 4.43 -2.82
C CYS A 17 -2.46 4.53 -4.33
N VAL A 18 -3.08 5.53 -4.96
CA VAL A 18 -2.93 5.74 -6.41
C VAL A 18 -1.49 6.13 -6.75
N SER A 19 -0.89 7.06 -6.00
CA SER A 19 0.51 7.46 -6.24
C SER A 19 1.49 6.32 -5.95
N ILE A 20 1.27 5.57 -4.86
CA ILE A 20 2.09 4.42 -4.50
C ILE A 20 1.93 3.31 -5.55
N ALA A 21 0.71 2.95 -5.91
CA ALA A 21 0.41 1.93 -6.92
C ALA A 21 1.09 2.29 -8.25
N SER A 22 0.92 3.53 -8.72
CA SER A 22 1.58 4.01 -9.93
C SER A 22 3.11 4.03 -9.82
N SER A 23 3.67 4.34 -8.65
CA SER A 23 5.12 4.34 -8.43
C SER A 23 5.71 2.94 -8.38
N GLN A 24 4.95 1.96 -7.91
CA GLN A 24 5.39 0.57 -7.73
C GLN A 24 4.99 -0.32 -8.92
N GLY A 25 4.20 0.22 -9.87
CA GLY A 25 3.74 -0.52 -11.04
C GLY A 25 2.68 -1.57 -10.73
N VAL A 26 1.95 -1.38 -9.63
CA VAL A 26 0.88 -2.28 -9.15
C VAL A 26 -0.46 -1.56 -9.23
N THR A 27 -1.55 -2.28 -9.00
CA THR A 27 -2.90 -1.70 -8.92
C THR A 27 -3.29 -1.36 -7.48
N VAL A 28 -4.21 -0.41 -7.32
CA VAL A 28 -4.77 -0.10 -5.98
C VAL A 28 -5.46 -1.33 -5.39
N GLY A 29 -6.11 -2.16 -6.21
CA GLY A 29 -6.73 -3.40 -5.75
C GLY A 29 -5.73 -4.39 -5.15
N GLU A 30 -4.53 -4.52 -5.76
CA GLU A 30 -3.44 -5.32 -5.19
C GLU A 30 -2.94 -4.74 -3.86
N LEU A 31 -2.77 -3.42 -3.77
CA LEU A 31 -2.39 -2.77 -2.50
C LEU A 31 -3.43 -3.01 -1.40
N GLU A 32 -4.72 -2.90 -1.71
CA GLU A 32 -5.81 -3.18 -0.77
C GLU A 32 -5.81 -4.66 -0.34
N GLN A 33 -5.57 -5.57 -1.27
CA GLN A 33 -5.50 -7.00 -1.00
C GLN A 33 -4.31 -7.36 -0.11
N TRP A 34 -3.14 -6.78 -0.37
CA TRP A 34 -1.93 -7.00 0.44
C TRP A 34 -1.99 -6.31 1.79
N ASN A 35 -2.73 -5.22 1.89
CA ASN A 35 -2.88 -4.40 3.09
C ASN A 35 -4.34 -4.29 3.52
N PRO A 36 -4.94 -5.35 4.08
CA PRO A 36 -6.33 -5.31 4.54
C PRO A 36 -6.61 -4.26 5.64
N LYS A 37 -5.57 -3.76 6.32
CA LYS A 37 -5.68 -2.66 7.29
C LYS A 37 -5.89 -1.28 6.63
N VAL A 38 -5.44 -1.13 5.39
CA VAL A 38 -5.60 0.11 4.61
C VAL A 38 -7.06 0.27 4.15
N GLY A 39 -7.78 -0.85 3.99
CA GLY A 39 -9.19 -0.88 3.66
C GLY A 39 -9.49 -0.42 2.24
N SER A 40 -10.73 -0.66 1.78
CA SER A 40 -11.18 -0.23 0.46
C SER A 40 -11.21 1.29 0.36
N GLY A 41 -10.61 1.83 -0.70
CA GLY A 41 -10.45 3.26 -0.92
C GLY A 41 -9.25 3.87 -0.20
N CYS A 42 -8.38 3.06 0.40
CA CYS A 42 -7.14 3.49 1.03
C CYS A 42 -7.27 4.57 2.11
N THR A 43 -8.38 4.52 2.85
CA THR A 43 -8.68 5.44 3.95
C THR A 43 -7.89 5.12 5.21
N GLY A 44 -7.38 3.90 5.34
CA GLY A 44 -6.51 3.44 6.43
C GLY A 44 -5.01 3.53 6.11
N LEU A 45 -4.60 4.38 5.15
CA LEU A 45 -3.19 4.61 4.86
C LEU A 45 -2.60 5.55 5.93
N TRP A 46 -1.74 5.02 6.80
CA TRP A 46 -1.13 5.78 7.90
C TRP A 46 0.24 6.32 7.50
N LEU A 47 0.47 7.58 7.86
CA LEU A 47 1.73 8.28 7.66
C LEU A 47 2.82 7.69 8.58
N ASN A 48 4.04 7.58 8.07
CA ASN A 48 5.17 6.93 8.76
C ASN A 48 4.97 5.43 9.05
N ASP A 49 4.13 4.76 8.28
CA ASP A 49 3.94 3.31 8.36
C ASP A 49 4.47 2.61 7.10
N TYR A 50 4.80 1.33 7.23
CA TYR A 50 5.21 0.50 6.11
C TYR A 50 4.02 -0.29 5.58
N ILE A 51 3.78 -0.21 4.29
CA ILE A 51 2.78 -1.02 3.59
C ILE A 51 3.45 -1.98 2.63
N CYS A 52 2.77 -3.10 2.38
CA CYS A 52 3.18 -4.05 1.35
C CYS A 52 2.86 -3.50 -0.04
N VAL A 53 3.82 -3.52 -0.94
CA VAL A 53 3.65 -3.07 -2.33
C VAL A 53 4.13 -4.09 -3.36
N GLY A 54 4.49 -5.29 -2.92
CA GLY A 54 4.87 -6.38 -3.81
C GLY A 54 4.94 -7.70 -3.05
N VAL A 55 4.52 -8.76 -3.74
CA VAL A 55 4.61 -10.16 -3.36
C VAL A 55 5.55 -10.81 -4.36
#